data_AF-A0A3B1CAW6-F1
#
_entry.id   AF-A0A3B1CAW6-F1
#
_cell.length_a   1.000
_cell.length_b   1.000
_cell.length_c   1.000
_cell.angle_alpha   90.00
_cell.angle_beta   90.00
_cell.angle_gamma   90.00
#
_symmetry.space_group_name_H-M   'P 1'
#
loop_
_entity.id
_entity.type
_entity.pdbx_description
1 polymer ?
#
loop_
_entity_poly.entity_id
_entity_poly.type
_entity_poly.pdbx_seq_one_letter_code
_entity_poly.pdbx_strand_id
1 'polypeptide(L)'
;MFTFSATGTDPVSLEDIDTHYESAQDSKKGLLQTESMILKARNSADASEPLAWRLARTYYSLAEVSGKEAAEKYYHRCLETAEQTIALNNNSAWGFYLRGLCRGKLGQMQGLWSSLSMIGPLKKDFQNAVRLDPSVSQGGPHRALGKLYLELPGLLGGSVDKSVDHLKQAVRLGPKFADNYLFLADALFEQENYRAAKNTLQDLLTLIADSDEPPDAHEIRQKVMLKMTEIDSWIASQP
;
A
#
# COMPACT_ATOMS: atom_id res chain seq x y z
N MET A 1 -26.91 -50.11 3.36
CA MET A 1 -25.86 -49.57 2.47
C MET A 1 -25.78 -48.08 2.72
N PHE A 2 -24.76 -47.63 3.43
CA PHE A 2 -24.50 -46.20 3.63
C PHE A 2 -23.73 -45.68 2.42
N THR A 3 -24.36 -44.87 1.59
CA THR A 3 -23.65 -44.07 0.57
C THR A 3 -23.10 -42.84 1.25
N PHE A 4 -21.78 -42.80 1.40
CA PHE A 4 -21.03 -41.61 1.81
C PHE A 4 -21.30 -40.48 0.83
N SER A 5 -21.92 -39.40 1.30
CA SER A 5 -21.97 -38.14 0.55
C SER A 5 -20.59 -37.50 0.64
N ALA A 6 -19.93 -37.32 -0.50
CA ALA A 6 -18.69 -36.56 -0.57
C ALA A 6 -18.97 -35.15 -0.05
N THR A 7 -18.35 -34.76 1.06
CA THR A 7 -18.32 -33.39 1.54
C THR A 7 -17.42 -32.60 0.59
N GLY A 8 -17.96 -32.21 -0.57
CA GLY A 8 -17.37 -31.16 -1.37
C GLY A 8 -17.37 -29.89 -0.54
N THR A 9 -16.21 -29.48 -0.05
CA THR A 9 -16.07 -28.13 0.54
C THR A 9 -16.41 -27.14 -0.56
N ASP A 10 -17.39 -26.27 -0.33
CA ASP A 10 -17.74 -25.21 -1.27
C ASP A 10 -16.47 -24.46 -1.74
N PRO A 11 -16.37 -24.07 -3.02
CA PRO A 11 -15.21 -23.35 -3.52
C PRO A 11 -15.05 -22.04 -2.73
N VAL A 12 -13.83 -21.79 -2.23
CA VAL A 12 -13.51 -20.57 -1.47
C VAL A 12 -13.80 -19.35 -2.32
N SER A 13 -14.67 -18.45 -1.85
CA SER A 13 -15.05 -17.25 -2.60
C SER A 13 -13.97 -16.17 -2.52
N LEU A 14 -14.03 -15.18 -3.44
CA LEU A 14 -13.14 -14.00 -3.36
C LEU A 14 -13.40 -13.18 -2.09
N GLU A 15 -14.65 -13.15 -1.62
CA GLU A 15 -15.04 -12.45 -0.39
C GLU A 15 -14.45 -13.11 0.85
N ASP A 16 -14.43 -14.44 0.91
CA ASP A 16 -13.77 -15.19 1.99
C ASP A 16 -12.26 -14.89 2.03
N ILE A 17 -11.63 -14.82 0.85
CA ILE A 17 -10.20 -14.48 0.72
C ILE A 17 -9.94 -13.05 1.21
N ASP A 18 -10.76 -12.09 0.81
CA ASP A 18 -10.59 -10.69 1.20
C ASP A 18 -10.82 -10.49 2.70
N THR A 19 -11.88 -11.08 3.25
CA THR A 19 -12.19 -11.06 4.69
C THR A 19 -11.06 -11.67 5.50
N HIS A 20 -10.56 -12.83 5.09
CA HIS A 20 -9.43 -13.47 5.77
C HIS A 20 -8.16 -12.61 5.66
N TYR A 21 -7.86 -12.06 4.48
CA TYR A 21 -6.72 -11.18 4.26
C TYR A 21 -6.75 -9.96 5.20
N GLU A 22 -7.90 -9.30 5.34
CA GLU A 22 -8.08 -8.12 6.21
C GLU A 22 -7.77 -8.43 7.68
N SER A 23 -8.22 -9.58 8.18
CA SER A 23 -7.92 -10.01 9.55
C SER A 23 -6.46 -10.46 9.78
N ALA A 24 -5.71 -10.70 8.70
CA ALA A 24 -4.42 -11.37 8.73
C ALA A 24 -3.21 -10.46 8.48
N GLN A 25 -3.41 -9.16 8.19
CA GLN A 25 -2.37 -8.29 7.62
C GLN A 25 -1.07 -8.25 8.44
N ASP A 26 -1.16 -8.34 9.78
CA ASP A 26 0.00 -8.30 10.67
C ASP A 26 0.49 -9.69 11.12
N SER A 27 -0.07 -10.76 10.55
CA SER A 27 0.24 -12.14 10.92
C SER A 27 0.79 -12.91 9.72
N LYS A 28 2.08 -13.23 9.77
CA LYS A 28 2.71 -14.10 8.76
C LYS A 28 1.96 -15.42 8.60
N LYS A 29 1.50 -16.03 9.70
CA LYS A 29 0.72 -17.27 9.67
C LYS A 29 -0.62 -17.07 8.94
N GLY A 30 -1.33 -15.98 9.26
CA GLY A 30 -2.58 -15.63 8.58
C GLY A 30 -2.37 -15.37 7.09
N LEU A 31 -1.34 -14.61 6.71
CA LEU A 31 -1.06 -14.35 5.31
C LEU A 31 -0.68 -15.61 4.51
N LEU A 32 0.02 -16.58 5.12
CA LEU A 32 0.28 -17.89 4.50
C LEU A 32 -1.01 -18.71 4.32
N GLN A 33 -1.98 -18.57 5.22
CA GLN A 33 -3.31 -19.17 5.05
C GLN A 33 -4.06 -18.51 3.90
N THR A 34 -4.01 -17.17 3.78
CA THR A 34 -4.57 -16.44 2.63
C THR A 34 -3.93 -16.91 1.31
N GLU A 35 -2.59 -17.06 1.27
CA GLU A 35 -1.89 -17.62 0.10
C GLU A 35 -2.47 -19.00 -0.27
N SER A 36 -2.60 -19.90 0.71
CA SER A 36 -3.14 -21.25 0.51
C SER A 36 -4.58 -21.23 -0.04
N MET A 37 -5.44 -20.35 0.48
CA MET A 37 -6.81 -20.16 -0.01
C MET A 37 -6.82 -19.76 -1.49
N ILE A 38 -5.99 -18.79 -1.87
CA ILE A 38 -5.91 -18.30 -3.25
C ILE A 38 -5.36 -19.39 -4.19
N LEU A 39 -4.29 -20.10 -3.78
CA LEU A 39 -3.71 -21.17 -4.59
C LEU A 39 -4.69 -22.34 -4.79
N LYS A 40 -5.48 -22.68 -3.77
CA LYS A 40 -6.53 -23.70 -3.89
C LYS A 40 -7.62 -23.26 -4.88
N ALA A 41 -8.05 -22.00 -4.81
CA ALA A 41 -9.03 -21.44 -5.75
C ALA A 41 -8.53 -21.42 -7.20
N ARG A 42 -7.23 -21.13 -7.42
CA ARG A 42 -6.58 -21.17 -8.75
C ARG A 42 -6.43 -22.57 -9.34
N ASN A 43 -6.51 -23.62 -8.53
CA ASN A 43 -6.48 -25.00 -9.01
C ASN A 43 -7.88 -25.51 -9.37
N SER A 44 -8.93 -24.93 -8.77
CA SER A 44 -10.33 -25.30 -9.04
C SER A 44 -10.99 -24.46 -10.14
N ALA A 45 -10.41 -23.32 -10.50
CA ALA A 45 -10.84 -22.43 -11.57
C ALA A 45 -9.62 -22.05 -12.43
N ASP A 46 -9.80 -21.78 -13.72
CA ASP A 46 -8.72 -21.25 -14.56
C ASP A 46 -8.11 -19.98 -13.93
N ALA A 47 -6.80 -19.77 -14.14
CA ALA A 47 -6.10 -18.61 -13.60
C ALA A 47 -6.79 -17.30 -14.02
N SER A 48 -7.37 -16.60 -13.05
CA SER A 48 -8.11 -15.35 -13.26
C SER A 48 -7.34 -14.16 -12.71
N GLU A 49 -7.54 -12.99 -13.33
CA GLU A 49 -6.92 -11.75 -12.86
C GLU A 49 -7.28 -11.41 -11.40
N PRO A 50 -8.54 -11.58 -10.93
CA PRO A 50 -8.90 -11.28 -9.55
C PRO A 50 -8.16 -12.11 -8.50
N LEU A 51 -7.85 -13.37 -8.80
CA LEU A 51 -7.04 -14.23 -7.92
C LEU A 51 -5.56 -13.84 -8.00
N ALA A 52 -5.07 -13.47 -9.18
CA ALA A 52 -3.68 -13.10 -9.40
C ALA A 52 -3.29 -11.84 -8.60
N TRP A 53 -4.08 -10.76 -8.67
CA TRP A 53 -3.71 -9.55 -7.93
C TRP A 53 -3.82 -9.73 -6.41
N ARG A 54 -4.77 -10.54 -5.92
CA ARG A 54 -4.88 -10.88 -4.50
C ARG A 54 -3.64 -11.63 -4.02
N LEU A 55 -3.13 -12.56 -4.83
CA LEU A 55 -1.91 -13.28 -4.51
C LEU A 55 -0.69 -12.34 -4.49
N ALA A 56 -0.58 -11.43 -5.46
CA ALA A 56 0.49 -10.43 -5.47
C ALA A 56 0.42 -9.51 -4.24
N ARG A 57 -0.78 -9.07 -3.83
CA ARG A 57 -1.02 -8.30 -2.60
C ARG A 57 -0.59 -9.10 -1.36
N THR A 58 -0.97 -10.36 -1.26
CA THR A 58 -0.56 -11.24 -0.16
C THR A 58 0.96 -11.41 -0.11
N TYR A 59 1.64 -11.54 -1.25
CA TYR A 59 3.10 -11.59 -1.29
C TYR A 59 3.76 -10.29 -0.84
N TYR A 60 3.23 -9.13 -1.22
CA TYR A 60 3.71 -7.86 -0.71
C TYR A 60 3.60 -7.81 0.83
N SER A 61 2.45 -8.16 1.39
CA SER A 61 2.25 -8.15 2.85
C SER A 61 3.11 -9.19 3.57
N LEU A 62 3.30 -10.38 3.00
CA LEU A 62 4.22 -11.40 3.53
C LEU A 62 5.65 -10.89 3.60
N ALA A 63 6.05 -10.03 2.67
CA ALA A 63 7.35 -9.38 2.70
C ALA A 63 7.46 -8.36 3.85
N GLU A 64 6.44 -7.51 4.05
CA GLU A 64 6.43 -6.50 5.13
C GLU A 64 6.52 -7.12 6.53
N VAL A 65 5.92 -8.30 6.75
CA VAL A 65 5.95 -9.00 8.05
C VAL A 65 7.08 -10.04 8.18
N SER A 66 7.99 -10.12 7.21
CA SER A 66 9.10 -11.08 7.20
C SER A 66 10.45 -10.41 7.48
N GLY A 67 11.40 -11.19 8.01
CA GLY A 67 12.79 -10.76 8.09
C GLY A 67 13.42 -10.53 6.70
N LYS A 68 14.45 -9.70 6.65
CA LYS A 68 15.08 -9.17 5.41
C LYS A 68 15.31 -10.22 4.31
N GLU A 69 15.88 -11.38 4.65
CA GLU A 69 16.17 -12.44 3.67
C GLU A 69 14.91 -13.07 3.05
N ALA A 70 13.84 -13.21 3.84
CA ALA A 70 12.58 -13.75 3.35
C ALA A 70 11.76 -12.68 2.60
N ALA A 71 11.88 -11.40 3.01
CA ALA A 71 11.20 -10.29 2.36
C ALA A 71 11.57 -10.17 0.88
N GLU A 72 12.85 -10.27 0.53
CA GLU A 72 13.31 -10.19 -0.86
C GLU A 72 12.64 -11.24 -1.76
N LYS A 73 12.57 -12.49 -1.28
CA LYS A 73 11.90 -13.59 -2.00
C LYS A 73 10.42 -13.32 -2.22
N TYR A 74 9.73 -12.76 -1.22
CA TYR A 74 8.32 -12.41 -1.35
C TYR A 74 8.08 -11.22 -2.28
N TYR A 75 8.92 -10.19 -2.28
CA TYR A 75 8.80 -9.11 -3.25
C TYR A 75 9.06 -9.58 -4.69
N HIS A 76 9.98 -10.52 -4.90
CA HIS A 76 10.15 -11.14 -6.21
C HIS A 76 8.88 -11.89 -6.66
N ARG A 77 8.27 -12.69 -5.77
CA ARG A 77 7.00 -13.36 -6.07
C ARG A 77 5.87 -12.37 -6.33
N CYS A 78 5.80 -11.29 -5.56
CA CYS A 78 4.84 -10.22 -5.81
C CYS A 78 5.04 -9.61 -7.20
N LEU A 79 6.29 -9.26 -7.56
CA LEU A 79 6.60 -8.66 -8.86
C LEU A 79 6.17 -9.57 -10.01
N GLU A 80 6.55 -10.85 -9.96
CA GLU A 80 6.17 -11.84 -10.97
C GLU A 80 4.64 -12.00 -11.06
N THR A 81 3.97 -12.10 -9.91
CA THR A 81 2.51 -12.27 -9.87
C THR A 81 1.76 -11.02 -10.35
N ALA A 82 2.29 -9.82 -10.07
CA ALA A 82 1.74 -8.57 -10.58
C ALA A 82 1.92 -8.44 -12.11
N GLU A 83 3.01 -8.95 -12.66
CA GLU A 83 3.21 -9.04 -14.11
C GLU A 83 2.24 -10.04 -14.75
N GLN A 84 2.01 -11.19 -14.12
CA GLN A 84 0.97 -12.15 -14.54
C GLN A 84 -0.44 -11.51 -14.50
N THR A 85 -0.73 -10.71 -13.47
CA THR A 85 -2.00 -9.97 -13.35
C THR A 85 -2.22 -9.06 -14.56
N ILE A 86 -1.19 -8.30 -14.95
CA ILE A 86 -1.25 -7.41 -16.12
C ILE A 86 -1.35 -8.21 -17.44
N ALA A 87 -0.72 -9.39 -17.51
CA ALA A 87 -0.83 -10.27 -18.67
C ALA A 87 -2.25 -10.84 -18.84
N LEU A 88 -2.94 -11.15 -17.74
CA LEU A 88 -4.33 -11.61 -17.73
C LEU A 88 -5.31 -10.47 -18.05
N ASN A 89 -5.01 -9.24 -17.59
CA ASN A 89 -5.76 -8.05 -17.92
C ASN A 89 -4.83 -6.82 -18.02
N ASN A 90 -4.62 -6.33 -19.24
CA ASN A 90 -3.74 -5.18 -19.49
C ASN A 90 -4.28 -3.84 -18.95
N ASN A 91 -5.52 -3.83 -18.42
CA ASN A 91 -6.16 -2.71 -17.75
C ASN A 91 -6.35 -2.96 -16.23
N SER A 92 -5.57 -3.86 -15.62
CA SER A 92 -5.61 -4.09 -14.17
C SER A 92 -4.92 -2.96 -13.39
N ALA A 93 -5.72 -2.09 -12.75
CA ALA A 93 -5.18 -1.05 -11.86
C ALA A 93 -4.39 -1.64 -10.69
N TRP A 94 -4.89 -2.73 -10.09
CA TRP A 94 -4.20 -3.48 -9.04
C TRP A 94 -2.86 -4.05 -9.51
N GLY A 95 -2.82 -4.64 -10.72
CA GLY A 95 -1.59 -5.17 -11.31
C GLY A 95 -0.51 -4.10 -11.46
N PHE A 96 -0.86 -2.94 -12.03
CA PHE A 96 0.09 -1.82 -12.13
C PHE A 96 0.53 -1.30 -10.77
N TYR A 97 -0.40 -1.12 -9.82
CA TYR A 97 -0.09 -0.64 -8.48
C TYR A 97 0.89 -1.57 -7.74
N LEU A 98 0.59 -2.88 -7.70
CA LEU A 98 1.41 -3.88 -7.01
C LEU A 98 2.77 -4.08 -7.68
N ARG A 99 2.83 -4.06 -9.02
CA ARG A 99 4.10 -4.11 -9.75
C ARG A 99 5.00 -2.94 -9.38
N GLY A 100 4.43 -1.74 -9.29
CA GLY A 100 5.13 -0.56 -8.83
C GLY A 100 5.67 -0.76 -7.41
N LEU A 101 4.82 -1.10 -6.44
CA LEU A 101 5.24 -1.29 -5.05
C LEU A 101 6.39 -2.29 -4.91
N CYS A 102 6.28 -3.47 -5.54
CA CYS A 102 7.24 -4.55 -5.41
C CYS A 102 8.56 -4.24 -6.13
N ARG A 103 8.52 -3.59 -7.30
CA ARG A 103 9.72 -3.07 -7.97
C ARG A 103 10.42 -2.01 -7.10
N GLY A 104 9.66 -1.12 -6.48
CA GLY A 104 10.20 -0.08 -5.61
C GLY A 104 10.94 -0.65 -4.41
N LYS A 105 10.32 -1.59 -3.69
CA LYS A 105 10.95 -2.27 -2.53
C LYS A 105 12.21 -3.04 -2.92
N LEU A 106 12.18 -3.79 -4.02
CA LEU A 106 13.39 -4.48 -4.54
C LEU A 106 14.50 -3.49 -4.90
N GLY A 107 14.15 -2.38 -5.56
CA GLY A 107 15.09 -1.31 -5.87
C GLY A 107 15.72 -0.70 -4.61
N GLN A 108 14.95 -0.49 -3.54
CA GLN A 108 15.47 -0.04 -2.24
C GLN A 108 16.43 -1.06 -1.63
N MET A 109 16.05 -2.34 -1.60
CA MET A 109 16.88 -3.42 -1.04
C MET A 109 18.22 -3.59 -1.77
N GLN A 110 18.23 -3.34 -3.08
CA GLN A 110 19.41 -3.45 -3.94
C GLN A 110 20.23 -2.14 -4.00
N GLY A 111 19.81 -1.07 -3.33
CA GLY A 111 20.49 0.23 -3.37
C GLY A 111 20.30 0.98 -4.70
N LEU A 112 19.30 0.60 -5.50
CA LEU A 112 19.00 1.16 -6.82
C LEU A 112 17.80 2.13 -6.81
N TRP A 113 17.33 2.56 -5.63
CA TRP A 113 16.15 3.42 -5.49
C TRP A 113 16.25 4.72 -6.29
N SER A 114 17.43 5.34 -6.35
CA SER A 114 17.64 6.59 -7.09
C SER A 114 18.01 6.39 -8.56
N SER A 115 17.94 5.15 -9.08
CA SER A 115 18.26 4.86 -10.48
C SER A 115 17.13 5.32 -11.41
N LEU A 116 17.48 6.02 -12.50
CA LEU A 116 16.53 6.39 -13.55
C LEU A 116 15.85 5.17 -14.20
N SER A 117 16.55 4.03 -14.28
CA SER A 117 15.99 2.77 -14.77
C SER A 117 14.90 2.20 -13.86
N MET A 118 14.84 2.66 -12.60
CA MET A 118 13.82 2.28 -11.62
C MET A 118 12.70 3.34 -11.58
N ILE A 119 13.05 4.62 -11.38
CA ILE A 119 12.11 5.72 -11.16
C ILE A 119 11.09 5.85 -12.30
N GLY A 120 11.55 5.81 -13.55
CA GLY A 120 10.68 5.99 -14.72
C GLY A 120 9.58 4.92 -14.80
N PRO A 121 9.94 3.62 -14.85
CA PRO A 121 8.96 2.53 -14.83
C PRO A 121 8.06 2.53 -13.60
N LEU A 122 8.60 2.80 -12.41
CA LEU A 122 7.85 2.88 -11.16
C LEU A 122 6.75 3.95 -11.23
N LYS A 123 7.13 5.17 -11.62
CA LYS A 123 6.20 6.30 -11.77
C LYS A 123 5.10 5.99 -12.79
N LYS A 124 5.48 5.39 -13.92
CA LYS A 124 4.53 5.01 -14.99
C LYS A 124 3.51 3.98 -14.50
N ASP A 125 3.94 3.02 -13.69
CA ASP A 125 3.05 2.01 -13.10
C ASP A 125 2.01 2.66 -12.18
N PHE A 126 2.41 3.55 -11.27
CA PHE A 126 1.45 4.24 -10.42
C PHE A 126 0.54 5.21 -11.20
N GLN A 127 1.05 5.90 -12.23
CA GLN A 127 0.22 6.74 -13.10
C GLN A 127 -0.84 5.93 -13.87
N ASN A 128 -0.48 4.73 -14.35
CA ASN A 128 -1.45 3.83 -14.97
C ASN A 128 -2.51 3.37 -13.98
N ALA A 129 -2.11 3.01 -12.75
CA ALA A 129 -3.06 2.64 -11.71
C ALA A 129 -4.03 3.80 -11.39
N VAL A 130 -3.53 5.03 -11.21
CA VAL A 130 -4.37 6.23 -11.02
C VAL A 130 -5.36 6.42 -12.18
N ARG A 131 -4.91 6.25 -13.43
CA ARG A 131 -5.75 6.42 -14.62
C ARG A 131 -6.86 5.37 -14.70
N LEU A 132 -6.57 4.14 -14.30
CA LEU A 132 -7.49 3.00 -14.44
C LEU A 132 -8.48 2.93 -13.29
N ASP A 133 -7.99 2.99 -12.05
CA ASP A 133 -8.79 3.07 -10.83
C ASP A 133 -7.96 3.74 -9.73
N PRO A 134 -8.23 5.03 -9.41
CA PRO A 134 -7.48 5.73 -8.38
C PRO A 134 -7.83 5.24 -6.97
N SER A 135 -8.96 4.55 -6.77
CA SER A 135 -9.46 4.14 -5.46
C SER A 135 -8.77 2.89 -4.91
N VAL A 136 -8.01 2.17 -5.75
CA VAL A 136 -7.22 0.98 -5.37
C VAL A 136 -6.55 1.20 -4.02
N SER A 137 -6.76 0.25 -3.10
CA SER A 137 -6.16 0.28 -1.77
C SER A 137 -6.38 1.59 -1.01
N GLN A 138 -7.58 2.18 -1.11
CA GLN A 138 -7.97 3.41 -0.42
C GLN A 138 -7.12 4.62 -0.84
N GLY A 139 -6.95 4.79 -2.17
CA GLY A 139 -6.11 5.86 -2.72
C GLY A 139 -4.62 5.52 -2.80
N GLY A 140 -4.26 4.25 -2.74
CA GLY A 140 -2.89 3.73 -2.78
C GLY A 140 -2.03 4.25 -3.94
N PRO A 141 -2.52 4.29 -5.20
CA PRO A 141 -1.75 4.84 -6.32
C PRO A 141 -1.36 6.31 -6.14
N HIS A 142 -2.28 7.12 -5.60
CA HIS A 142 -2.00 8.51 -5.25
C HIS A 142 -1.01 8.61 -4.09
N ARG A 143 -1.19 7.81 -3.04
CA ARG A 143 -0.25 7.74 -1.90
C ARG A 143 1.17 7.40 -2.37
N ALA A 144 1.32 6.42 -3.25
CA ALA A 144 2.62 6.00 -3.79
C ALA A 144 3.28 7.09 -4.65
N LEU A 145 2.53 7.76 -5.53
CA LEU A 145 3.05 8.90 -6.29
C LEU A 145 3.44 10.08 -5.39
N GLY A 146 2.63 10.36 -4.37
CA GLY A 146 2.92 11.39 -3.38
C GLY A 146 4.28 11.19 -2.73
N LYS A 147 4.47 10.01 -2.13
CA LYS A 147 5.75 9.60 -1.55
C LYS A 147 6.90 9.68 -2.53
N LEU A 148 6.73 9.16 -3.76
CA LEU A 148 7.77 9.20 -4.78
C LEU A 148 8.17 10.64 -5.13
N TYR A 149 7.22 11.55 -5.26
CA TYR A 149 7.52 12.96 -5.53
C TYR A 149 8.20 13.66 -4.36
N LEU A 150 7.90 13.28 -3.12
CA LEU A 150 8.51 13.84 -1.92
C LEU A 150 9.96 13.35 -1.73
N GLU A 151 10.19 12.05 -1.92
CA GLU A 151 11.48 11.41 -1.62
C GLU A 151 12.55 11.66 -2.70
N LEU A 152 12.15 11.97 -3.93
CA LEU A 152 13.10 12.19 -5.02
C LEU A 152 13.70 13.60 -4.98
N PRO A 153 15.00 13.75 -5.29
CA PRO A 153 15.58 15.04 -5.62
C PRO A 153 14.87 15.70 -6.81
N GLY A 154 14.80 17.03 -6.82
CA GLY A 154 14.17 17.80 -7.91
C GLY A 154 14.72 17.47 -9.31
N LEU A 155 16.04 17.25 -9.44
CA LEU A 155 16.66 16.87 -10.72
C LEU A 155 16.18 15.50 -11.23
N LEU A 156 15.77 14.60 -10.34
CA LEU A 156 15.23 13.28 -10.65
C LEU A 156 13.70 13.28 -10.78
N GLY A 157 13.09 14.47 -10.80
CA GLY A 157 11.66 14.67 -10.98
C GLY A 157 10.84 14.70 -9.70
N GLY A 158 11.49 14.87 -8.54
CA GLY A 158 10.82 15.20 -7.28
C GLY A 158 10.14 16.57 -7.31
N SER A 159 9.08 16.72 -6.52
CA SER A 159 8.29 17.95 -6.44
C SER A 159 7.36 17.90 -5.23
N VAL A 160 7.62 18.75 -4.24
CA VAL A 160 6.80 18.85 -3.03
C VAL A 160 5.35 19.21 -3.36
N ASP A 161 5.12 20.16 -4.28
CA ASP A 161 3.76 20.52 -4.70
C ASP A 161 2.98 19.34 -5.28
N LYS A 162 3.60 18.56 -6.19
CA LYS A 162 2.97 17.35 -6.73
C LYS A 162 2.74 16.30 -5.65
N SER A 163 3.65 16.19 -4.67
CA SER A 163 3.46 15.31 -3.53
C SER A 163 2.18 15.66 -2.77
N VAL A 164 2.03 16.93 -2.38
CA VAL A 164 0.85 17.45 -1.67
C VAL A 164 -0.43 17.21 -2.47
N ASP A 165 -0.44 17.48 -3.78
CA ASP A 165 -1.61 17.29 -4.63
C ASP A 165 -2.06 15.82 -4.70
N HIS A 166 -1.10 14.90 -4.86
CA HIS A 166 -1.38 13.48 -4.87
C HIS A 166 -1.87 13.00 -3.49
N LEU A 167 -1.25 13.44 -2.39
CA LEU A 167 -1.62 13.00 -1.05
C LEU A 167 -2.97 13.55 -0.59
N LYS A 168 -3.34 14.77 -0.99
CA LYS A 168 -4.71 15.28 -0.83
C LYS A 168 -5.73 14.39 -1.53
N GLN A 169 -5.41 13.88 -2.72
CA GLN A 169 -6.29 12.95 -3.42
C GLN A 169 -6.35 11.58 -2.73
N ALA A 170 -5.23 11.11 -2.16
CA ALA A 170 -5.22 9.88 -1.36
C ALA A 170 -6.16 10.01 -0.14
N VAL A 171 -6.08 11.12 0.61
CA VAL A 171 -7.01 11.41 1.73
C VAL A 171 -8.47 11.43 1.26
N ARG A 172 -8.78 12.06 0.13
CA ARG A 172 -10.15 12.07 -0.42
C ARG A 172 -10.68 10.68 -0.76
N LEU A 173 -9.84 9.80 -1.29
CA LEU A 173 -10.21 8.44 -1.72
C LEU A 173 -10.21 7.43 -0.57
N GLY A 174 -9.39 7.66 0.45
CA GLY A 174 -9.26 6.83 1.64
C GLY A 174 -9.25 7.67 2.90
N PRO A 175 -10.38 8.31 3.27
CA PRO A 175 -10.45 9.22 4.42
C PRO A 175 -10.36 8.50 5.77
N LYS A 176 -10.41 7.16 5.77
CA LYS A 176 -10.21 6.34 6.98
C LYS A 176 -8.82 5.71 7.06
N PHE A 177 -7.94 5.98 6.08
CA PHE A 177 -6.63 5.35 6.01
C PHE A 177 -5.56 6.28 6.60
N ALA A 178 -5.12 5.98 7.82
CA ALA A 178 -4.25 6.85 8.62
C ALA A 178 -2.99 7.33 7.89
N ASP A 179 -2.32 6.43 7.16
CA ASP A 179 -1.12 6.74 6.37
C ASP A 179 -1.33 7.86 5.35
N ASN A 180 -2.54 8.01 4.78
CA ASN A 180 -2.81 9.10 3.84
C ASN A 180 -2.63 10.47 4.51
N TYR A 181 -3.02 10.59 5.79
CA TYR A 181 -2.87 11.81 6.57
C TYR A 181 -1.43 12.00 7.04
N LEU A 182 -0.76 10.93 7.50
CA LEU A 182 0.64 10.99 7.92
C LEU A 182 1.55 11.48 6.79
N PHE A 183 1.42 10.88 5.59
CA PHE A 183 2.22 11.31 4.45
C PHE A 183 1.84 12.70 3.95
N LEU A 184 0.56 13.08 3.98
CA LEU A 184 0.14 14.43 3.63
C LEU A 184 0.74 15.48 4.58
N ALA A 185 0.75 15.20 5.89
CA ALA A 185 1.38 16.08 6.87
C ALA A 185 2.88 16.27 6.59
N ASP A 186 3.59 15.18 6.25
CA ASP A 186 5.01 15.25 5.88
C ASP A 186 5.24 16.10 4.63
N ALA A 187 4.42 15.91 3.59
CA ALA A 187 4.51 16.72 2.38
C ALA A 187 4.18 18.20 2.63
N LEU A 188 3.21 18.51 3.49
CA LEU A 188 2.86 19.88 3.85
C LEU A 188 3.94 20.54 4.71
N PHE A 189 4.65 19.77 5.54
CA PHE A 189 5.80 20.25 6.29
C PHE A 189 6.93 20.65 5.35
N GLU A 190 7.28 19.78 4.40
CA GLU A 190 8.30 20.07 3.36
C GLU A 190 7.85 21.21 2.43
N GLN A 191 6.55 21.47 2.32
CA GLN A 191 5.99 22.64 1.60
C GLN A 191 6.04 23.92 2.43
N GLU A 192 6.66 23.89 3.62
CA GLU A 192 6.70 24.98 4.60
C GLU A 192 5.31 25.43 5.08
N ASN A 193 4.28 24.61 4.85
CA ASN A 193 2.92 24.85 5.27
C ASN A 193 2.64 24.16 6.62
N TYR A 194 3.41 24.56 7.63
CA TYR A 194 3.40 23.95 8.96
C TYR A 194 2.02 23.93 9.62
N ARG A 195 1.23 25.00 9.38
CA ARG A 195 -0.14 25.09 9.89
C ARG A 195 -1.04 24.02 9.29
N ALA A 196 -0.97 23.81 7.97
CA ALA A 196 -1.76 22.77 7.31
C ALA A 196 -1.27 21.37 7.71
N ALA A 197 0.05 21.17 7.88
CA ALA A 197 0.60 19.92 8.36
C ALA A 197 0.03 19.56 9.75
N LYS A 198 0.06 20.51 10.70
CA LYS A 198 -0.50 20.32 12.05
C LYS A 198 -2.01 20.06 12.03
N ASN A 199 -2.76 20.80 11.22
CA ASN A 199 -4.20 20.57 11.07
C ASN A 199 -4.49 19.16 10.51
N THR A 200 -3.71 18.70 9.52
CA THR A 200 -3.86 17.35 8.95
C THR A 200 -3.62 16.26 10.00
N LEU A 201 -2.63 16.44 10.87
CA LEU A 201 -2.37 15.54 11.99
C LEU A 201 -3.50 15.57 13.03
N GLN A 202 -4.09 16.74 13.28
CA GLN A 202 -5.25 16.88 14.16
C GLN A 202 -6.49 16.19 13.61
N ASP A 203 -6.73 16.29 12.30
CA ASP A 203 -7.82 15.57 11.62
C ASP A 203 -7.65 14.05 11.78
N LEU A 204 -6.41 13.55 11.71
CA LEU A 204 -6.11 12.14 11.97
C LEU A 204 -6.39 11.73 13.41
N LEU A 205 -6.08 12.57 14.40
CA LEU A 205 -6.41 12.30 15.81
C LEU A 205 -7.92 12.21 16.04
N THR A 206 -8.69 13.08 15.39
CA THR A 206 -10.16 13.03 15.44
C THR A 206 -10.67 11.75 14.80
N LEU A 207 -10.16 11.38 13.62
CA LEU A 207 -10.55 10.16 12.91
C LEU A 207 -10.38 8.90 13.77
N ILE A 208 -9.22 8.73 14.42
CA ILE A 208 -8.94 7.54 15.25
C ILE A 208 -9.61 7.56 16.63
N ALA A 209 -10.18 8.71 17.04
CA ALA A 209 -10.98 8.83 18.25
C ALA A 209 -12.46 8.49 17.99
N ASP A 210 -12.96 8.81 16.79
CA ASP A 210 -14.35 8.58 16.37
C ASP A 210 -14.61 7.15 15.86
N SER A 211 -13.56 6.43 15.45
CA SER A 211 -13.64 5.00 15.08
C SER A 211 -13.64 4.10 16.31
N ASP A 212 -14.27 2.91 16.22
CA ASP A 212 -13.85 1.77 17.06
C ASP A 212 -12.33 1.66 16.93
N GLU A 213 -11.60 1.90 18.02
CA GLU A 213 -10.15 2.17 17.96
C GLU A 213 -9.44 1.09 17.11
N PRO A 214 -8.78 1.46 16.00
CA PRO A 214 -8.08 0.47 15.21
C PRO A 214 -6.97 -0.16 16.07
N PRO A 215 -6.59 -1.43 15.82
CA PRO A 215 -5.59 -2.12 16.64
C PRO A 215 -4.26 -1.37 16.81
N ASP A 216 -3.90 -0.53 15.83
CA ASP A 216 -2.70 0.29 15.79
C ASP A 216 -2.91 1.75 16.27
N ALA A 217 -4.10 2.10 16.80
CA ALA A 217 -4.44 3.47 17.22
C ALA A 217 -3.41 4.07 18.19
N HIS A 218 -2.87 3.27 19.11
CA HIS A 218 -1.84 3.71 20.04
C HIS A 218 -0.55 4.12 19.32
N GLU A 219 -0.09 3.31 18.36
CA GLU A 219 1.10 3.60 17.57
C GLU A 219 0.88 4.83 16.67
N ILE A 220 -0.29 4.95 16.05
CA ILE A 220 -0.66 6.13 15.25
C ILE A 220 -0.61 7.39 16.13
N ARG A 221 -1.19 7.37 17.33
CA ARG A 221 -1.15 8.52 18.27
C ARG A 221 0.28 8.91 18.61
N GLN A 222 1.15 7.95 18.90
CA GLN A 222 2.55 8.23 19.18
C GLN A 222 3.25 8.89 17.98
N LYS A 223 3.07 8.35 16.77
CA LYS A 223 3.61 8.94 15.54
C LYS A 223 3.13 10.37 15.33
N VAL A 224 1.84 10.61 15.51
CA VAL A 224 1.25 11.95 15.38
C VAL A 224 1.84 12.92 16.40
N MET A 225 1.89 12.55 17.68
CA MET A 225 2.41 13.43 18.73
C MET A 225 3.89 13.79 18.52
N LEU A 226 4.71 12.84 18.06
CA LEU A 226 6.11 13.08 17.71
C LEU A 226 6.22 14.13 16.59
N LYS A 227 5.47 13.94 15.49
CA LYS A 227 5.47 14.88 14.36
C LYS A 227 4.95 16.26 14.75
N MET A 228 3.89 16.35 15.56
CA MET A 228 3.39 17.64 16.06
C MET A 228 4.44 18.37 16.91
N THR A 229 5.19 17.63 17.74
CA THR A 229 6.27 18.20 18.57
C THR A 229 7.42 18.71 17.71
N GLU A 230 7.78 17.97 16.66
CA GLU A 230 8.79 18.38 15.68
C GLU A 230 8.38 19.68 14.97
N ILE A 231 7.13 19.74 14.49
CA ILE A 231 6.57 20.95 13.86
C ILE A 231 6.61 22.14 14.81
N ASP A 232 6.14 21.97 16.04
CA ASP A 232 6.08 23.05 17.03
C ASP A 232 7.49 23.56 17.39
N SER A 233 8.45 22.63 17.54
CA SER A 233 9.86 22.97 17.79
C SER A 233 10.45 23.73 16.62
N TRP A 234 10.20 23.29 15.38
CA TRP A 234 10.66 23.99 14.18
C TRP A 234 10.11 25.41 14.12
N ILE A 235 8.79 25.58 14.31
CA ILE A 235 8.12 26.89 14.28
C ILE A 235 8.72 27.83 15.33
N ALA A 236 8.91 27.33 16.56
CA ALA A 236 9.47 28.12 17.65
C ALA A 236 10.94 28.52 17.42
N SER A 237 11.67 27.76 16.59
CA SER A 237 13.08 28.03 16.25
C SER A 237 13.26 29.02 15.10
N GLN A 238 12.18 29.45 14.44
CA GLN A 238 12.30 30.42 13.36
C GLN A 238 12.53 31.85 13.88
N PRO A 239 13.42 32.60 13.23
CA PRO A 239 13.68 34.00 13.56
C PRO A 239 12.52 34.95 13.22
#